data_AF-A0A1X3RWH4-F1
#
_entry.id   AF-A0A1X3RWH4-F1
#
_cell.length_a   1.000
_cell.length_b   1.000
_cell.length_c   1.000
_cell.angle_alpha   90.00
_cell.angle_beta   90.00
_cell.angle_gamma   90.00
#
_symmetry.space_group_name_H-M   'P 1'
#
loop_
_entity.id
_entity.type
_entity.pdbx_description
1 polymer ?
#
loop_
_entity_poly.entity_id
_entity_poly.type
_entity_poly.pdbx_seq_one_letter_code
_entity_poly.pdbx_strand_id
1 'polypeptide(L)'
;VFNQINQEIAIAPPSGWTLDDLLRFLEHIPAGLKRWTWEDSGRTKGAEPVQWQVDNEYHVQNLLYILLAPIFNDIADEVNLQPVGQKNPRIDLYLPSLHTIIEVKYRKDTKKSFPTLIGEIAEDASLYRVDEIYKNSYIISFLWDCTRSTQEHTKFKEGVLKINGIDGCVVISAPSTMSFKKKE
;
A
#
# COMPACT_ATOMS: atom_id res chain seq x y z
N VAL A 1 -3.83 37.77 -27.88
CA VAL A 1 -3.76 37.73 -26.40
C VAL A 1 -4.74 36.67 -25.87
N PHE A 2 -4.68 35.43 -26.38
CA PHE A 2 -5.56 34.32 -25.95
C PHE A 2 -4.83 32.98 -26.12
N ASN A 3 -3.61 32.89 -25.58
CA ASN A 3 -2.79 31.67 -25.63
C ASN A 3 -2.08 31.47 -24.28
N GLN A 4 -2.85 31.49 -23.18
CA GLN A 4 -2.27 31.34 -21.84
C GLN A 4 -3.26 30.85 -20.77
N ILE A 5 -4.24 30.00 -21.13
CA ILE A 5 -5.24 29.51 -20.14
C ILE A 5 -5.24 27.97 -19.98
N ASN A 6 -4.54 27.20 -20.80
CA ASN A 6 -4.61 25.72 -20.72
C ASN A 6 -3.39 25.04 -20.06
N GLN A 7 -2.77 25.65 -19.04
CA GLN A 7 -1.69 25.01 -18.28
C GLN A 7 -2.04 24.63 -16.83
N GLU A 8 -3.28 24.85 -16.38
CA GLU A 8 -3.72 24.42 -15.04
C GLU A 8 -5.11 23.77 -15.09
N ILE A 9 -5.30 22.79 -15.97
CA ILE A 9 -6.33 21.80 -15.69
C ILE A 9 -5.68 20.83 -14.72
N ALA A 10 -5.75 21.17 -13.42
CA ALA A 10 -5.63 20.17 -12.37
C ALA A 10 -6.60 19.05 -12.76
N ILE A 11 -6.04 17.92 -13.15
CA ILE A 11 -6.79 16.70 -13.42
C ILE A 11 -7.32 16.27 -12.06
N ALA A 12 -8.45 16.85 -11.63
CA ALA A 12 -9.18 16.29 -10.53
C ALA A 12 -9.52 14.86 -10.96
N PRO A 13 -9.15 13.82 -10.18
CA PRO A 13 -9.57 12.47 -10.52
C PRO A 13 -11.09 12.46 -10.67
N PRO A 14 -11.66 11.52 -11.44
CA PRO A 14 -13.10 11.41 -11.60
C PRO A 14 -13.87 11.28 -10.27
N SER A 15 -13.18 10.85 -9.19
CA SER A 15 -13.72 10.77 -7.82
C SER A 15 -13.65 12.09 -7.02
N GLY A 16 -12.90 13.10 -7.48
CA GLY A 16 -12.63 14.35 -6.77
C GLY A 16 -11.60 14.22 -5.62
N TRP A 17 -11.00 13.05 -5.44
CA TRP A 17 -9.97 12.83 -4.41
C TRP A 17 -8.67 13.57 -4.73
N THR A 18 -7.90 13.91 -3.70
CA THR A 18 -6.50 14.32 -3.87
C THR A 18 -5.57 13.22 -3.36
N LEU A 19 -4.27 13.35 -3.62
CA LEU A 19 -3.27 12.49 -3.00
C LEU A 19 -3.38 12.50 -1.46
N ASP A 20 -3.63 13.68 -0.89
CA ASP A 20 -3.83 13.85 0.55
C ASP A 20 -5.07 13.09 1.06
N ASP A 21 -6.16 13.07 0.30
CA ASP A 21 -7.36 12.32 0.68
C ASP A 21 -7.11 10.82 0.66
N LEU A 22 -6.37 10.33 -0.33
CA LEU A 22 -5.91 8.95 -0.38
C LEU A 22 -5.04 8.61 0.83
N LEU A 23 -4.06 9.45 1.16
CA LEU A 23 -3.19 9.26 2.32
C LEU A 23 -4.00 9.23 3.62
N ARG A 24 -4.90 10.19 3.84
CA ARG A 24 -5.78 10.23 5.02
C ARG A 24 -6.63 8.96 5.11
N PHE A 25 -7.18 8.48 4.00
CA PHE A 25 -7.96 7.26 3.98
C PHE A 25 -7.12 6.05 4.38
N LEU A 26 -5.96 5.86 3.73
CA LEU A 26 -5.05 4.75 4.02
C LEU A 26 -4.58 4.77 5.48
N GLU A 27 -4.23 5.95 6.01
CA GLU A 27 -3.85 6.11 7.43
C GLU A 27 -5.01 5.83 8.40
N HIS A 28 -6.26 5.92 7.94
CA HIS A 28 -7.45 5.68 8.76
C HIS A 28 -7.97 4.23 8.70
N ILE A 29 -7.43 3.37 7.82
CA ILE A 29 -7.75 1.92 7.78
C ILE A 29 -7.75 1.24 9.16
N PRO A 30 -6.84 1.56 10.13
CA PRO A 30 -6.86 0.94 11.45
C PRO A 30 -8.19 1.10 12.22
N ALA A 31 -8.99 2.12 11.91
CA ALA A 31 -10.32 2.29 12.49
C ALA A 31 -11.26 1.13 12.12
N GLY A 32 -11.21 0.67 10.86
CA GLY A 32 -11.97 -0.48 10.37
C GLY A 32 -11.44 -1.82 10.91
N LEU A 33 -10.11 -1.91 11.10
CA LEU A 33 -9.46 -3.11 11.65
C LEU A 33 -9.91 -3.46 13.08
N LYS A 34 -10.58 -2.54 13.80
CA LYS A 34 -11.24 -2.85 15.09
C LYS A 34 -12.33 -3.92 14.97
N ARG A 35 -12.88 -4.12 13.77
CA ARG A 35 -13.87 -5.16 13.45
C ARG A 35 -13.27 -6.33 12.69
N TRP A 36 -11.94 -6.47 12.67
CA TRP A 36 -11.26 -7.61 12.04
C TRP A 36 -11.72 -8.92 12.66
N THR A 37 -12.18 -9.86 11.83
CA THR A 37 -12.70 -11.13 12.32
C THR A 37 -11.54 -12.04 12.71
N TRP A 38 -11.44 -12.32 14.01
CA TRP A 38 -10.51 -13.29 14.56
C TRP A 38 -11.16 -14.00 15.75
N GLU A 39 -11.59 -15.23 15.51
CA GLU A 39 -12.34 -16.02 16.48
C GLU A 39 -11.49 -17.20 16.97
N ASP A 40 -11.50 -17.44 18.27
CA ASP A 40 -10.89 -18.63 18.87
C ASP A 40 -11.87 -19.81 18.89
N SER A 41 -13.18 -19.53 18.84
CA SER A 41 -14.27 -20.50 18.77
C SER A 41 -15.45 -19.93 17.97
N GLY A 42 -16.26 -20.80 17.36
CA GLY A 42 -17.43 -20.38 16.61
C GLY A 42 -18.45 -19.65 17.49
N ARG A 43 -18.96 -18.52 17.00
CA ARG A 43 -19.92 -17.67 17.73
C ARG A 43 -21.33 -18.22 17.82
N THR A 44 -21.65 -19.26 17.06
CA THR A 44 -22.94 -19.94 17.07
C THR A 44 -22.76 -21.44 17.22
N LYS A 45 -23.78 -22.14 17.73
CA LYS A 45 -23.73 -23.59 17.96
C LYS A 45 -23.39 -24.33 16.66
N GLY A 46 -22.25 -25.04 16.67
CA GLY A 46 -21.76 -25.82 15.53
C GLY A 46 -21.06 -25.02 14.42
N ALA A 47 -20.81 -23.73 14.61
CA ALA A 47 -20.00 -22.95 13.67
C ALA A 47 -18.51 -23.16 13.93
N GLU A 48 -17.73 -23.15 12.86
CA GLU A 48 -16.27 -23.07 12.92
C GLU A 48 -15.84 -21.63 13.20
N PRO A 49 -14.74 -21.42 13.95
CA PRO A 49 -14.17 -20.09 14.15
C PRO A 49 -13.72 -19.49 12.82
N VAL A 50 -14.06 -18.21 12.60
CA VAL A 50 -13.58 -17.46 11.43
C VAL A 50 -12.37 -16.61 11.81
N GLN A 51 -11.32 -16.69 10.99
CA GLN A 51 -10.12 -15.85 11.11
C GLN A 51 -9.77 -15.28 9.75
N TRP A 52 -9.72 -13.96 9.63
CA TRP A 52 -9.23 -13.30 8.42
C TRP A 52 -7.70 -13.26 8.48
N GLN A 53 -7.07 -14.10 7.65
CA GLN A 53 -5.61 -14.28 7.63
C GLN A 53 -4.95 -13.30 6.65
N VAL A 54 -3.85 -12.68 7.09
CA VAL A 54 -2.93 -11.90 6.26
C VAL A 54 -1.54 -12.48 6.48
N ASP A 55 -1.08 -13.28 5.52
CA ASP A 55 0.15 -14.08 5.68
C ASP A 55 1.32 -13.58 4.84
N ASN A 56 1.03 -12.73 3.85
CA ASN A 56 1.97 -12.23 2.86
C ASN A 56 1.48 -10.91 2.26
N GLU A 57 2.31 -10.34 1.39
CA GLU A 57 2.08 -9.08 0.68
C GLU A 57 0.83 -9.10 -0.21
N TYR A 58 0.60 -10.19 -0.95
CA TYR A 58 -0.58 -10.35 -1.80
C TYR A 58 -1.90 -10.25 -1.03
N HIS A 59 -1.95 -10.76 0.22
CA HIS A 59 -3.16 -10.62 1.04
C HIS A 59 -3.43 -9.16 1.41
N VAL A 60 -2.37 -8.37 1.61
CA VAL A 60 -2.48 -6.93 1.88
C VAL A 60 -2.91 -6.19 0.61
N GLN A 61 -2.34 -6.53 -0.54
CA GLN A 61 -2.75 -5.99 -1.85
C GLN A 61 -4.25 -6.24 -2.09
N ASN A 62 -4.72 -7.48 -1.89
CA ASN A 62 -6.14 -7.83 -2.02
C ASN A 62 -7.03 -7.04 -1.05
N LEU A 63 -6.60 -6.86 0.21
CA LEU A 63 -7.33 -6.05 1.18
C LEU A 63 -7.45 -4.60 0.72
N LEU A 64 -6.35 -3.99 0.25
CA LEU A 64 -6.36 -2.63 -0.26
C LEU A 64 -7.23 -2.50 -1.51
N TYR A 65 -7.19 -3.46 -2.42
CA TYR A 65 -8.06 -3.49 -3.60
C TYR A 65 -9.54 -3.48 -3.19
N ILE A 66 -9.95 -4.33 -2.25
CA ILE A 66 -11.33 -4.38 -1.75
C ILE A 66 -11.77 -3.03 -1.15
N LEU A 67 -10.87 -2.34 -0.46
CA LEU A 67 -11.15 -1.04 0.18
C LEU A 67 -11.21 0.11 -0.84
N LEU A 68 -10.40 0.06 -1.89
CA LEU A 68 -10.22 1.17 -2.84
C LEU A 68 -11.07 1.04 -4.10
N ALA A 69 -11.36 -0.16 -4.60
CA ALA A 69 -12.15 -0.37 -5.81
C ALA A 69 -13.55 0.28 -5.79
N PRO A 70 -14.28 0.34 -4.65
CA PRO A 70 -15.54 1.09 -4.58
C PRO A 70 -15.41 2.60 -4.75
N ILE A 71 -14.19 3.14 -4.60
CA ILE A 71 -13.87 4.58 -4.67
C ILE A 71 -13.24 4.90 -6.03
N PHE A 72 -12.38 4.01 -6.52
CA PHE A 72 -11.61 4.15 -7.76
C PHE A 72 -11.96 3.00 -8.71
N ASN A 73 -12.97 3.22 -9.55
CA ASN A 73 -13.44 2.21 -10.50
C ASN A 73 -12.39 1.82 -11.57
N ASP A 74 -11.29 2.57 -11.65
CA ASP A 74 -10.19 2.39 -12.58
C ASP A 74 -8.94 1.79 -11.93
N ILE A 75 -9.00 1.37 -10.65
CA ILE A 75 -7.88 0.69 -9.99
C ILE A 75 -7.43 -0.53 -10.81
N ALA A 76 -6.12 -0.62 -11.01
CA ALA A 76 -5.45 -1.75 -11.65
C ALA A 76 -4.53 -2.43 -10.63
N ASP A 77 -4.54 -3.76 -10.61
CA ASP A 77 -3.66 -4.60 -9.81
C ASP A 77 -2.63 -5.34 -10.68
N GLU A 78 -1.47 -5.61 -10.09
CA GLU A 78 -0.39 -6.40 -10.71
C GLU A 78 0.03 -5.95 -12.12
N VAL A 79 0.26 -4.65 -12.30
CA VAL A 79 0.62 -4.08 -13.61
C VAL A 79 2.09 -4.37 -13.92
N ASN A 80 2.32 -5.31 -14.83
CA ASN A 80 3.66 -5.65 -15.32
C ASN A 80 4.21 -4.52 -16.22
N LEU A 81 5.45 -4.11 -15.94
CA LEU A 81 6.16 -3.10 -16.72
C LEU A 81 7.10 -3.73 -17.73
N GLN A 82 7.65 -2.91 -18.63
CA GLN A 82 8.72 -3.34 -19.52
C GLN A 82 9.95 -3.78 -18.70
N PRO A 83 10.63 -4.88 -19.08
CA PRO A 83 11.82 -5.33 -18.38
C PRO A 83 12.92 -4.27 -18.35
N VAL A 84 13.53 -4.09 -17.18
CA VAL A 84 14.71 -3.23 -16.98
C VAL A 84 15.92 -4.13 -16.79
N GLY A 85 16.58 -4.47 -17.90
CA GLY A 85 17.65 -5.46 -17.91
C GLY A 85 17.13 -6.85 -17.53
N GLN A 86 17.59 -7.41 -16.40
CA GLN A 86 17.15 -8.71 -15.88
C GLN A 86 16.00 -8.61 -14.85
N LYS A 87 15.52 -7.39 -14.58
CA LYS A 87 14.42 -7.14 -13.65
C LYS A 87 13.13 -7.00 -14.44
N ASN A 88 12.06 -7.63 -13.96
CA ASN A 88 10.70 -7.47 -14.48
C ASN A 88 9.88 -6.76 -13.41
N PRO A 89 9.87 -5.41 -13.40
CA PRO A 89 9.14 -4.67 -12.39
C PRO A 89 7.64 -4.87 -12.57
N ARG A 90 6.95 -4.94 -11.43
CA ARG A 90 5.51 -5.03 -11.35
C ARG A 90 5.03 -4.01 -10.34
N ILE A 91 4.04 -3.23 -10.72
CA ILE A 91 3.34 -2.34 -9.80
C ILE A 91 2.27 -3.16 -9.08
N ASP A 92 2.24 -3.06 -7.76
CA ASP A 92 1.25 -3.76 -6.94
C ASP A 92 -0.17 -3.27 -7.19
N LEU A 93 -0.41 -1.96 -6.97
CA LEU A 93 -1.68 -1.30 -7.25
C LEU A 93 -1.41 0.05 -7.93
N TYR A 94 -2.19 0.35 -8.97
CA TYR A 94 -2.16 1.62 -9.68
C TYR A 94 -3.56 2.23 -9.71
N LEU A 95 -3.64 3.53 -9.41
CA LEU A 95 -4.83 4.35 -9.47
C LEU A 95 -4.65 5.36 -10.62
N PRO A 96 -5.10 5.04 -11.85
CA PRO A 96 -4.88 5.89 -13.02
C PRO A 96 -5.45 7.30 -12.85
N SER A 97 -6.64 7.40 -12.28
CA SER A 97 -7.34 8.65 -11.98
C SER A 97 -6.54 9.63 -11.13
N LEU A 98 -5.78 9.11 -10.17
CA LEU A 98 -4.88 9.89 -9.30
C LEU A 98 -3.43 9.89 -9.79
N HIS A 99 -3.13 9.20 -10.89
CA HIS A 99 -1.77 8.92 -11.35
C HIS A 99 -0.87 8.44 -10.20
N THR A 100 -1.38 7.52 -9.37
CA THR A 100 -0.74 7.13 -8.10
C THR A 100 -0.51 5.63 -8.04
N ILE A 101 0.70 5.23 -7.70
CA ILE A 101 1.11 3.86 -7.40
C ILE A 101 1.05 3.66 -5.88
N ILE A 102 0.49 2.53 -5.44
CA ILE A 102 0.60 2.07 -4.05
C ILE A 102 1.51 0.85 -4.05
N GLU A 103 2.69 1.02 -3.49
CA GLU A 103 3.69 -0.05 -3.34
C GLU A 103 3.54 -0.72 -1.98
N VAL A 104 3.16 -1.99 -1.97
CA VAL A 104 2.79 -2.70 -0.75
C VAL A 104 3.99 -3.48 -0.24
N LYS A 105 4.31 -3.31 1.04
CA LYS A 105 5.29 -4.13 1.74
C LYS A 105 4.67 -4.86 2.90
N TYR A 106 5.03 -6.13 3.06
CA TYR A 106 4.63 -6.94 4.20
C TYR A 106 5.82 -7.30 5.08
N ARG A 107 5.71 -6.96 6.37
CA ARG A 107 6.71 -7.33 7.39
C ARG A 107 6.14 -8.35 8.34
N LYS A 108 6.44 -9.61 8.06
CA LYS A 108 5.99 -10.78 8.84
C LYS A 108 6.55 -10.80 10.27
N ASP A 109 7.86 -10.64 10.39
CA ASP A 109 8.62 -10.82 11.62
C ASP A 109 9.85 -9.91 11.63
N THR A 110 10.66 -10.01 12.68
CA THR A 110 11.85 -9.16 12.87
C THR A 110 13.03 -9.54 11.98
N LYS A 111 12.97 -10.64 11.21
CA LYS A 111 14.04 -11.05 10.29
C LYS A 111 14.16 -10.08 9.12
N LYS A 112 13.02 -9.57 8.61
CA LYS A 112 13.01 -8.51 7.60
C LYS A 112 13.13 -7.16 8.32
N SER A 113 14.27 -6.51 8.17
CA SER A 113 14.58 -5.26 8.87
C SER A 113 13.94 -4.05 8.18
N PHE A 114 13.71 -2.96 8.92
CA PHE A 114 13.27 -1.69 8.34
C PHE A 114 14.26 -1.15 7.28
N PRO A 115 15.59 -1.18 7.49
CA PRO A 115 16.55 -0.84 6.43
C PRO A 115 16.41 -1.67 5.16
N THR A 116 16.14 -2.97 5.28
CA THR A 116 15.90 -3.84 4.12
C THR A 116 14.67 -3.37 3.34
N LEU A 117 13.58 -3.07 4.05
CA LEU A 117 12.35 -2.56 3.43
C LEU A 117 12.56 -1.21 2.75
N ILE A 118 13.31 -0.29 3.36
CA ILE A 118 13.68 1.00 2.75
C ILE A 118 14.44 0.77 1.44
N GLY A 119 15.38 -0.18 1.42
CA GLY A 119 16.15 -0.53 0.23
C GLY A 119 15.28 -1.08 -0.90
N GLU A 120 14.35 -1.98 -0.58
CA GLU A 120 13.39 -2.53 -1.55
C GLU A 120 12.49 -1.41 -2.12
N ILE A 121 11.90 -0.57 -1.26
CA ILE A 121 11.05 0.56 -1.70
C ILE A 121 11.81 1.52 -2.63
N ALA A 122 13.09 1.80 -2.33
CA ALA A 122 13.92 2.65 -3.18
C ALA A 122 14.21 2.00 -4.54
N GLU A 123 14.45 0.70 -4.57
CA GLU A 123 14.65 -0.08 -5.79
C GLU A 123 13.38 -0.04 -6.66
N ASP A 124 12.22 -0.36 -6.09
CA ASP A 124 10.94 -0.41 -6.79
C ASP A 124 10.56 0.97 -7.37
N ALA A 125 10.67 2.03 -6.57
CA ALA A 125 10.41 3.39 -7.04
C ALA A 125 11.33 3.82 -8.18
N SER A 126 12.59 3.39 -8.16
CA SER A 126 13.54 3.66 -9.25
C SER A 126 13.17 2.91 -10.52
N LEU A 127 12.73 1.65 -10.40
CA LEU A 127 12.31 0.81 -11.53
C LEU A 127 11.04 1.34 -12.19
N TYR A 128 10.04 1.77 -11.41
CA TYR A 128 8.79 2.33 -11.96
C TYR A 128 9.04 3.59 -12.78
N ARG A 129 10.04 4.39 -12.40
CA ARG A 129 10.37 5.64 -13.09
C ARG A 129 11.09 5.47 -14.42
N VAL A 130 11.51 4.25 -14.76
CA VAL A 130 12.10 3.94 -16.07
C VAL A 130 11.02 3.91 -17.15
N ASP A 131 9.80 3.52 -16.80
CA ASP A 131 8.67 3.46 -17.74
C ASP A 131 8.07 4.86 -17.92
N GLU A 132 7.94 5.32 -19.18
CA GLU A 132 7.45 6.67 -19.49
C GLU A 132 6.03 6.92 -18.99
N ILE A 133 5.20 5.88 -18.91
CA ILE A 133 3.82 5.98 -18.43
C ILE A 133 3.83 6.33 -16.93
N TYR A 134 4.77 5.77 -16.16
CA TYR A 134 4.76 5.85 -14.70
C TYR A 134 5.83 6.77 -14.10
N LYS A 135 6.69 7.36 -14.95
CA LYS A 135 7.79 8.24 -14.57
C LYS A 135 7.43 9.38 -13.63
N ASN A 136 6.21 9.90 -13.79
CA ASN A 136 5.69 11.02 -13.01
C ASN A 136 4.56 10.62 -12.06
N SER A 137 4.30 9.31 -11.89
CA SER A 137 3.31 8.84 -10.93
C SER A 137 3.72 9.23 -9.52
N TYR A 138 2.74 9.58 -8.69
CA TYR A 138 2.93 9.62 -7.25
C TYR A 138 3.16 8.20 -6.74
N ILE A 139 4.06 8.01 -5.78
CA ILE A 139 4.30 6.68 -5.18
C ILE A 139 4.04 6.75 -3.68
N ILE A 140 3.08 5.96 -3.22
CA ILE A 140 2.81 5.73 -1.80
C ILE A 140 3.39 4.38 -1.41
N SER A 141 4.33 4.37 -0.48
CA SER A 141 4.71 3.12 0.20
C SER A 141 3.68 2.78 1.28
N PHE A 142 3.18 1.56 1.26
CA PHE A 142 2.25 1.02 2.26
C PHE A 142 2.87 -0.19 2.96
N LEU A 143 3.23 -0.06 4.24
CA LEU A 143 3.78 -1.14 5.04
C LEU A 143 2.74 -1.74 5.98
N TRP A 144 2.47 -3.03 5.84
CA TRP A 144 1.77 -3.83 6.84
C TRP A 144 2.78 -4.51 7.78
N ASP A 145 2.83 -4.06 9.03
CA ASP A 145 3.77 -4.55 10.05
C ASP A 145 3.10 -5.50 11.05
N CYS A 146 3.38 -6.79 10.91
CA CYS A 146 2.87 -7.83 11.81
C CYS A 146 3.52 -7.82 13.19
N THR A 147 4.71 -7.21 13.33
CA THR A 147 5.39 -7.15 14.63
C THR A 147 4.90 -6.00 15.51
N ARG A 148 4.11 -5.07 14.94
CA ARG A 148 3.53 -3.92 15.66
C ARG A 148 4.61 -3.07 16.34
N SER A 149 5.76 -2.89 15.69
CA SER A 149 6.90 -2.12 16.21
C SER A 149 6.67 -0.62 16.07
N THR A 150 5.58 -0.13 16.66
CA THR A 150 5.06 1.24 16.52
C THR A 150 6.09 2.33 16.85
N GLN A 151 7.02 2.07 17.77
CA GLN A 151 8.12 2.97 18.12
C GLN A 151 9.09 3.24 16.95
N GLU A 152 9.21 2.30 16.00
CA GLU A 152 10.07 2.44 14.82
C GLU A 152 9.34 3.07 13.64
N HIS A 153 7.99 3.10 13.65
CA HIS A 153 7.18 3.48 12.49
C HIS A 153 7.42 4.92 12.06
N THR A 154 7.54 5.85 13.01
CA THR A 154 7.82 7.27 12.70
C THR A 154 9.16 7.42 11.99
N LYS A 155 10.22 6.80 12.52
CA LYS A 155 11.56 6.86 11.93
C LYS A 155 11.60 6.20 10.56
N PHE A 156 10.88 5.10 10.38
CA PHE A 156 10.74 4.45 9.07
C PHE A 156 10.04 5.37 8.06
N LYS A 157 8.89 5.96 8.41
CA LYS A 157 8.16 6.90 7.55
C LYS A 157 9.06 8.09 7.14
N GLU A 158 9.75 8.70 8.10
CA GLU A 158 10.69 9.80 7.84
C GLU A 158 11.83 9.40 6.90
N GLY A 159 12.34 8.17 7.01
CA GLY A 159 13.37 7.64 6.13
C GLY A 159 12.86 7.43 4.71
N VAL A 160 11.68 6.82 4.56
CA VAL A 160 11.06 6.53 3.27
C VAL A 160 10.69 7.83 2.53
N LEU A 161 10.12 8.81 3.22
CA LEU A 161 9.74 10.11 2.62
C LEU A 161 10.94 10.95 2.14
N LYS A 162 12.17 10.61 2.54
CA LYS A 162 13.39 11.25 2.04
C LYS A 162 13.90 10.62 0.73
N ILE A 163 13.37 9.47 0.33
CA ILE A 163 13.74 8.83 -0.93
C ILE A 163 13.13 9.66 -2.06
N ASN A 164 13.97 10.06 -3.02
CA ASN A 164 13.48 10.77 -4.18
C ASN A 164 12.46 9.91 -4.92
N GLY A 165 11.29 10.49 -5.13
CA GLY A 165 10.21 9.88 -5.88
C GLY A 165 9.26 8.99 -5.09
N ILE A 166 9.32 9.05 -3.75
CA ILE A 166 8.24 8.62 -2.87
C ILE A 166 7.47 9.85 -2.37
N ASP A 167 6.17 9.84 -2.54
CA ASP A 167 5.27 10.97 -2.24
C ASP A 167 4.42 10.72 -0.99
N GLY A 168 4.38 9.49 -0.50
CA GLY A 168 3.66 9.11 0.71
C GLY A 168 4.20 7.85 1.38
N CYS A 169 4.03 7.74 2.69
CA CYS A 169 4.38 6.54 3.44
C CYS A 169 3.35 6.26 4.54
N VAL A 170 2.65 5.13 4.40
CA VAL A 170 1.66 4.64 5.35
C VAL A 170 2.20 3.38 6.00
N VAL A 171 2.10 3.29 7.32
CA VAL A 171 2.48 2.10 8.09
C VAL A 171 1.30 1.70 8.95
N ILE A 172 0.85 0.47 8.80
CA ILE A 172 -0.27 -0.10 9.56
C ILE A 172 0.22 -1.33 10.31
N SER A 173 -0.09 -1.36 11.61
CA SER A 173 0.11 -2.56 12.42
C SER A 173 -1.00 -3.58 12.15
N ALA A 174 -0.64 -4.85 12.02
CA ALA A 174 -1.63 -5.93 11.99
C ALA A 174 -2.53 -5.88 13.26
N PRO A 175 -3.85 -6.15 13.14
CA PRO A 175 -4.78 -6.16 14.27
C PRO A 175 -4.23 -6.93 15.46
N SER A 176 -4.35 -6.39 16.68
CA SER A 176 -3.77 -6.97 17.91
C SER A 176 -4.28 -8.38 18.22
N THR A 177 -5.50 -8.67 17.77
CA THR A 177 -6.20 -9.96 17.92
C THR A 177 -5.59 -11.07 17.09
N MET A 178 -4.92 -10.77 15.98
CA MET A 178 -4.26 -11.79 15.15
C MET A 178 -3.14 -12.47 15.96
N SER A 179 -3.21 -13.81 16.04
CA SER A 179 -2.15 -14.66 16.58
C SER A 179 -1.47 -15.42 15.43
N PHE A 180 -0.20 -15.13 15.19
CA PHE A 180 0.58 -15.90 14.24
C PHE A 180 0.93 -17.24 14.88
N LYS A 181 0.25 -18.32 14.49
CA LYS A 181 0.65 -19.67 14.89
C LYS A 181 2.07 -19.91 14.35
N LYS A 182 3.01 -20.25 15.23
CA LYS A 182 4.27 -20.85 14.78
C LYS A 182 3.88 -22.14 14.06
N LYS A 183 4.31 -22.31 12.81
CA LYS A 183 4.26 -23.63 12.17
C LYS A 183 5.15 -24.54 13.03
N GLU A 184 4.53 -25.55 13.63
CA GLU A 184 5.23 -26.68 14.26
C GLU A 184 5.95 -27.51 13.19
#